data_AF-A0A4R9JN01-F1
#
_entry.id   AF-A0A4R9JN01-F1
#
_cell.length_a   1.000
_cell.length_b   1.000
_cell.length_c   1.000
_cell.angle_alpha   90.00
_cell.angle_beta   90.00
_cell.angle_gamma   90.00
#
_symmetry.space_group_name_H-M   'P 1'
#
loop_
_entity.id
_entity.type
_entity.pdbx_description
1 polymer ?
#
loop_
_entity_poly.entity_id
_entity_poly.type
_entity_poly.pdbx_seq_one_letter_code
_entity_poly.pdbx_strand_id
1 'polypeptide(L)'
;MSETETQLELFTKELKKVCVLKEGMVFRDDLGTSYSFLKSEGVGFCPKRTQMKNLPFTLHFQSISSEAKSFDLIEDKNAKHAHKPWIFEKVDLTQCVWK
;
A
#
# COMPACT_ATOMS: atom_id res chain seq x y z
N MET A 1 2.26 -21.24 -11.22
CA MET A 1 1.69 -19.90 -11.49
C MET A 1 2.64 -18.92 -10.84
N SER A 2 3.27 -18.00 -11.58
CA SER A 2 4.25 -17.09 -10.98
C SER A 2 3.50 -15.99 -10.23
N GLU A 3 3.46 -16.07 -8.91
CA GLU A 3 2.89 -15.02 -8.06
C GLU A 3 3.84 -13.82 -8.05
N THR A 4 3.65 -12.88 -8.97
CA THR A 4 4.52 -11.70 -9.11
C THR A 4 4.05 -10.49 -8.31
N GLU A 5 2.86 -10.55 -7.68
CA GLU A 5 2.26 -9.43 -6.96
C GLU A 5 1.70 -9.80 -5.58
N THR A 6 1.83 -8.87 -4.63
CA THR A 6 1.13 -8.87 -3.34
C THR A 6 -0.01 -7.85 -3.39
N GLN A 7 -1.15 -8.20 -2.78
CA GLN A 7 -2.35 -7.38 -2.72
C GLN A 7 -2.63 -6.95 -1.27
N LEU A 8 -2.78 -5.65 -1.05
CA LEU A 8 -3.16 -5.07 0.24
C LEU A 8 -4.50 -4.34 0.11
N GLU A 9 -5.53 -4.89 0.75
CA GLU A 9 -6.85 -4.25 0.84
C GLU A 9 -6.90 -3.28 2.02
N LEU A 10 -7.36 -2.06 1.76
CA LEU A 10 -7.48 -0.97 2.73
C LEU A 10 -8.87 -0.37 2.67
N PHE A 11 -9.33 0.18 3.79
CA PHE A 11 -10.54 0.99 3.83
C PHE A 11 -10.42 2.10 4.86
N THR A 12 -11.25 3.13 4.71
CA THR A 12 -11.31 4.25 5.65
C THR A 12 -12.56 4.12 6.52
N LYS A 13 -12.41 4.14 7.84
CA LYS A 13 -13.56 4.11 8.78
C LYS A 13 -14.36 5.42 8.76
N GLU A 14 -13.67 6.52 8.51
CA GLU A 14 -14.22 7.87 8.43
C GLU A 14 -14.29 8.33 6.97
N LEU A 15 -15.17 9.28 6.69
CA LEU A 15 -15.27 9.88 5.36
C LEU A 15 -14.00 10.69 5.03
N LYS A 16 -13.17 10.18 4.12
CA LYS A 16 -11.91 10.82 3.73
C LYS A 16 -11.76 10.85 2.21
N LYS A 17 -11.07 11.88 1.71
CA LYS A 17 -10.62 11.96 0.32
C LYS A 17 -9.28 11.26 0.20
N VAL A 18 -9.21 10.19 -0.56
CA VAL A 18 -8.03 9.32 -0.71
C VAL A 18 -7.55 9.40 -2.16
N CYS A 19 -6.24 9.45 -2.37
CA CYS A 19 -5.60 9.23 -3.67
C CYS A 19 -4.27 8.53 -3.46
N VAL A 20 -3.80 7.78 -4.46
CA VAL A 20 -2.54 7.04 -4.42
C VAL A 20 -1.45 7.84 -5.11
N LEU A 21 -0.28 7.95 -4.48
CA LEU A 21 0.93 8.39 -5.16
C LEU A 21 1.62 7.21 -5.80
N LYS A 22 1.81 7.27 -7.12
CA LYS A 22 2.62 6.26 -7.83
C LYS A 22 4.08 6.32 -7.39
N GLU A 23 4.58 7.53 -7.12
CA GLU A 23 5.93 7.83 -6.69
C GLU A 23 5.93 8.19 -5.20
N GLY A 24 6.89 7.65 -4.44
CA GLY A 24 6.99 7.92 -3.01
C GLY A 24 6.28 6.92 -2.11
N MET A 25 5.62 5.88 -2.64
CA MET A 25 5.25 4.73 -1.82
C MET A 25 6.46 3.81 -1.62
N VAL A 26 6.82 3.60 -0.37
CA VAL A 26 7.85 2.66 0.06
C VAL A 26 7.16 1.49 0.72
N PHE A 27 7.35 0.31 0.14
CA PHE A 27 7.00 -0.97 0.75
C PHE A 27 8.32 -1.63 1.17
N ARG A 28 8.49 -1.95 2.45
CA ARG A 28 9.74 -2.56 2.93
C ARG A 28 9.45 -3.62 3.98
N ASP A 29 10.07 -4.80 3.86
CA ASP A 29 9.92 -5.85 4.88
C ASP A 29 10.92 -5.73 6.04
N ASP A 30 10.77 -6.61 7.03
CA ASP A 30 11.68 -6.73 8.17
C ASP A 30 13.07 -7.29 7.83
N LEU A 31 13.25 -7.83 6.62
CA LEU A 31 14.54 -8.27 6.08
C LEU A 31 15.31 -7.13 5.38
N GLY A 32 14.67 -5.96 5.21
CA GLY A 32 15.25 -4.79 4.56
C GLY A 32 15.04 -4.74 3.04
N THR A 33 14.28 -5.67 2.47
CA THR A 33 13.93 -5.68 1.04
C THR A 33 12.87 -4.62 0.76
N SER A 34 13.07 -3.85 -0.30
CA SER A 34 12.10 -2.85 -0.75
C SER A 34 11.34 -3.33 -1.99
N TYR A 35 10.03 -3.11 -2.01
CA TYR A 35 9.12 -3.54 -3.06
C TYR A 35 8.51 -2.36 -3.79
N SER A 36 8.42 -2.46 -5.11
CA SER A 36 7.88 -1.39 -5.96
C SER A 36 6.37 -1.47 -6.06
N PHE A 37 5.72 -0.31 -6.01
CA PHE A 37 4.30 -0.16 -6.35
C PHE A 37 4.02 -0.56 -7.80
N LEU A 38 2.93 -1.29 -8.05
CA LEU A 38 2.50 -1.70 -9.38
C LEU A 38 1.24 -0.95 -9.85
N LYS A 39 0.15 -1.06 -9.09
CA LYS A 39 -1.15 -0.45 -9.44
C LYS A 39 -2.07 -0.31 -8.22
N SER A 40 -3.15 0.46 -8.38
CA SER A 40 -4.22 0.56 -7.39
C SER A 40 -5.59 0.35 -8.03
N GLU A 41 -6.51 -0.24 -7.27
CA GLU A 41 -7.89 -0.53 -7.68
C GLU A 41 -8.87 0.12 -6.70
N GLY A 42 -10.00 0.66 -7.18
CA GLY A 42 -10.99 1.37 -6.36
C GLY A 42 -10.61 2.79 -5.93
N VAL A 43 -9.33 3.17 -6.04
CA VAL A 43 -8.82 4.52 -5.73
C VAL A 43 -7.97 5.07 -6.89
N GLY A 44 -8.10 6.37 -7.15
CA GLY A 44 -7.38 7.05 -8.23
C GLY A 44 -5.98 7.51 -7.82
N PHE A 45 -5.12 7.74 -8.82
CA PHE A 45 -3.84 8.40 -8.64
C PHE A 45 -4.01 9.89 -8.32
N CYS A 46 -3.17 10.44 -7.45
CA CYS A 46 -3.18 11.88 -7.17
C CYS A 46 -2.84 12.69 -8.44
N PRO A 47 -3.47 13.86 -8.63
CA PRO A 47 -4.33 14.57 -7.69
C PRO A 47 -5.81 14.14 -7.72
N LYS A 48 -6.19 13.10 -8.46
CA LYS A 48 -7.58 12.61 -8.52
C LYS A 48 -7.95 11.91 -7.21
N ARG A 49 -8.69 12.62 -6.35
CA ARG A 49 -9.14 12.12 -5.05
C ARG A 49 -10.51 11.47 -5.13
N THR A 50 -10.65 10.30 -4.53
CA THR A 50 -11.91 9.58 -4.37
C THR A 50 -12.41 9.75 -2.94
N GLN A 51 -13.71 10.00 -2.76
CA GLN A 51 -14.32 10.04 -1.44
C GLN A 51 -14.60 8.62 -0.96
N MET A 52 -13.97 8.21 0.14
CA MET A 52 -13.99 6.86 0.68
C MET A 52 -14.57 6.87 2.09
N LYS A 53 -15.44 5.89 2.40
CA LYS A 53 -15.89 5.54 3.76
C LYS A 53 -16.43 4.11 3.73
N ASN A 54 -15.82 3.20 4.48
CA ASN A 54 -16.17 1.77 4.51
C ASN A 54 -16.22 1.12 3.10
N LEU A 55 -15.48 1.70 2.15
CA LEU A 55 -15.30 1.16 0.80
C LEU A 55 -13.87 0.65 0.70
N PRO A 56 -13.67 -0.64 0.37
CA PRO A 56 -12.35 -1.20 0.19
C PRO A 56 -11.70 -0.66 -1.09
N PHE A 57 -10.38 -0.57 -1.08
CA PHE A 57 -9.53 -0.32 -2.24
C PHE A 57 -8.24 -1.13 -2.09
N THR A 58 -7.62 -1.48 -3.21
CA THR A 58 -6.48 -2.41 -3.20
C THR A 58 -5.24 -1.74 -3.75
N LEU A 59 -4.11 -1.95 -3.06
CA LEU A 59 -2.78 -1.61 -3.55
C LEU A 59 -2.07 -2.90 -3.98
N HIS A 60 -1.51 -2.89 -5.18
CA HIS A 60 -0.71 -3.99 -5.71
C HIS A 60 0.74 -3.55 -5.77
N PHE A 61 1.64 -4.41 -5.28
CA PHE A 61 3.07 -4.18 -5.30
C PHE A 61 3.80 -5.51 -5.53
N GLN A 62 5.11 -5.47 -5.73
CA GLN A 62 5.90 -6.69 -5.97
C GLN A 62 5.70 -7.71 -4.84
N SER A 63 5.73 -8.99 -5.21
CA SER A 63 5.53 -10.10 -4.27
C SER A 63 6.52 -10.03 -3.10
N ILE A 64 6.00 -9.99 -1.87
CA ILE A 64 6.82 -10.06 -0.64
C ILE A 64 7.40 -11.47 -0.48
N SER A 65 8.60 -11.58 0.08
CA SER A 65 9.14 -12.87 0.52
C SER A 65 8.25 -13.55 1.56
N SER A 66 7.99 -14.85 1.40
CA SER A 66 7.27 -15.65 2.39
C SER A 66 8.01 -15.79 3.72
N GLU A 67 9.28 -15.40 3.78
CA GLU A 67 10.10 -15.36 5.00
C GLU A 67 9.88 -14.07 5.82
N ALA A 68 9.32 -13.03 5.21
CA ALA A 68 9.04 -11.77 5.89
C ALA A 68 7.93 -11.93 6.94
N LYS A 69 8.11 -11.30 8.10
CA LYS A 69 7.14 -11.32 9.20
C LYS A 69 6.33 -10.04 9.28
N SER A 70 6.88 -8.95 8.77
CA SER A 70 6.16 -7.68 8.73
C SER A 70 6.61 -6.81 7.58
N PHE A 71 5.79 -5.83 7.21
CA PHE A 71 6.20 -4.79 6.28
C PHE A 71 5.74 -3.39 6.70
N ASP A 72 6.48 -2.40 6.23
CA ASP A 72 6.14 -0.99 6.30
C ASP A 72 5.52 -0.55 4.96
N LEU A 73 4.43 0.22 5.01
CA LEU A 73 3.89 1.01 3.91
C LEU A 73 3.99 2.48 4.30
N ILE A 74 4.92 3.19 3.69
CA ILE A 74 5.22 4.59 4.00
C ILE A 74 5.12 5.41 2.73
N GLU A 75 4.28 6.43 2.75
CA GLU A 75 4.22 7.46 1.72
C GLU A 75 5.22 8.58 2.06
N ASP A 76 6.09 8.92 1.10
CA ASP A 76 7.07 9.99 1.26
C ASP A 76 6.37 11.33 1.44
N LYS A 77 6.53 11.91 2.63
CA LYS A 77 5.99 13.23 3.00
C LYS A 77 6.46 14.37 2.08
N ASN A 78 7.57 14.20 1.38
CA ASN A 78 8.13 15.20 0.48
C ASN A 78 7.61 15.07 -0.96
N ALA A 79 6.85 14.01 -1.27
CA ALA A 79 6.29 13.83 -2.60
C ALA A 79 5.32 14.99 -2.91
N LYS A 80 5.35 15.46 -4.16
CA LYS A 80 4.68 16.69 -4.65
C LYS A 80 3.18 16.79 -4.31
N HIS A 81 2.52 15.66 -4.05
CA HIS A 81 1.09 15.58 -3.77
C HIS A 81 0.76 14.91 -2.43
N ALA A 82 1.76 14.70 -1.56
CA ALA A 82 1.57 14.17 -0.21
C ALA A 82 0.95 15.25 0.69
N HIS A 83 -0.37 15.20 0.87
CA HIS A 83 -1.08 16.12 1.77
C HIS A 83 -1.24 15.55 3.19
N LYS A 84 -1.32 14.21 3.30
CA LYS A 84 -1.35 13.45 4.55
C LYS A 84 -0.77 12.06 4.25
N PRO A 85 0.56 11.91 4.30
CA PRO A 85 1.21 10.66 3.95
C PRO A 85 0.67 9.52 4.82
N TRP A 86 0.39 8.38 4.21
CA TRP A 86 0.02 7.18 4.94
C TRP A 86 1.28 6.52 5.49
N ILE A 87 1.21 6.11 6.75
CA ILE A 87 2.29 5.39 7.41
C ILE A 87 1.65 4.22 8.15
N PHE A 88 1.93 3.02 7.67
CA PHE A 88 1.63 1.77 8.36
C PHE A 88 2.97 1.09 8.62
N GLU A 89 3.36 0.98 9.88
CA GLU A 89 4.64 0.37 10.27
C GLU A 89 4.37 -1.01 10.86
N LYS A 90 5.28 -1.96 10.55
CA LYS A 90 5.24 -3.33 11.10
C LYS A 90 3.87 -4.00 10.93
N VAL A 91 3.27 -3.86 9.75
CA VAL A 91 2.05 -4.60 9.41
C VAL A 91 2.37 -6.10 9.47
N ASP A 92 1.69 -6.81 10.35
CA ASP A 92 1.92 -8.23 10.62
C ASP A 92 1.51 -9.09 9.42
N LEU A 93 2.46 -9.87 8.89
CA LEU A 93 2.26 -10.79 7.77
C LEU A 93 1.96 -12.23 8.21
N THR A 94 1.91 -12.52 9.51
CA THR A 94 1.69 -13.89 10.01
C THR A 94 0.34 -14.49 9.59
N GLN A 95 -0.63 -13.65 9.21
CA GLN A 95 -1.92 -14.08 8.69
C GLN A 95 -2.02 -14.01 7.15
N CYS A 96 -0.94 -13.71 6.45
CA CYS A 96 -0.93 -13.73 5.00
C CYS A 96 -1.03 -15.17 4.47
N VAL A 97 -1.87 -15.35 3.46
CA VAL A 97 -2.00 -16.60 2.72
C VAL A 97 -1.10 -16.52 1.50
N TRP A 98 0.06 -17.18 1.57
CA TRP A 98 0.97 -17.36 0.45
C TRP A 98 0.43 -18.48 -0.46
N LYS A 99 0.40 -18.28 -1.78
CA LYS A 99 -0.17 -19.22 -2.74
C LYS A 99 0.88 -19.81 -3.70
#